data_AF-A0A970MSV4-F1
#
_entry.id   AF-A0A970MSV4-F1
#
_cell.length_a   1.000
_cell.length_b   1.000
_cell.length_c   1.000
_cell.angle_alpha   90.00
_cell.angle_beta   90.00
_cell.angle_gamma   90.00
#
_symmetry.space_group_name_H-M   'P 1'
#
loop_
_entity.id
_entity.type
_entity.pdbx_description
1 polymer ?
#
loop_
_entity_poly.entity_id
_entity_poly.type
_entity_poly.pdbx_seq_one_letter_code
_entity_poly.pdbx_strand_id
1 'polypeptide(L)'
;MNASRSTRTKIRTKSPLRKRKRTPKKIVPAIARVLVFAVVAVVGIWVFNKAMRPLKLIKTEQRDKDRIVSQYNALHEENERLRRQLTGIKTRSGIVQAARKQGFVKPGEISLVIPEQQPANPN
;
A
#
# COMPACT_ATOMS: atom_id res chain seq x y z
N MET A 1 95.34 -49.35 -48.30
CA MET A 1 94.91 -47.92 -48.29
C MET A 1 93.41 -47.89 -48.06
N ASN A 2 93.00 -47.38 -46.90
CA ASN A 2 91.61 -47.31 -46.42
C ASN A 2 90.87 -46.13 -47.04
N ALA A 3 89.56 -46.29 -47.28
CA ALA A 3 88.67 -45.15 -47.42
C ALA A 3 87.24 -45.50 -46.94
N SER A 4 87.03 -45.38 -45.63
CA SER A 4 85.71 -45.34 -45.00
C SER A 4 84.98 -44.05 -45.40
N ARG A 5 83.77 -44.14 -45.95
CA ARG A 5 82.91 -42.97 -46.20
C ARG A 5 81.65 -43.00 -45.34
N SER A 6 81.84 -42.35 -44.18
CA SER A 6 80.90 -41.63 -43.31
C SER A 6 79.47 -41.39 -43.84
N THR A 7 78.49 -41.92 -43.11
CA THR A 7 77.06 -41.61 -43.20
C THR A 7 76.77 -40.24 -42.55
N ARG A 8 76.33 -39.27 -43.35
CA ARG A 8 76.02 -37.89 -42.92
C ARG A 8 74.56 -37.79 -42.46
N THR A 9 74.30 -37.95 -41.16
CA THR A 9 73.01 -37.70 -40.53
C THR A 9 72.73 -36.19 -40.42
N LYS A 10 71.70 -35.69 -41.11
CA LYS A 10 71.19 -34.32 -40.97
C LYS A 10 70.32 -34.21 -39.70
N ILE A 11 70.89 -33.66 -38.64
CA ILE A 11 70.14 -33.28 -37.42
C ILE A 11 69.32 -32.03 -37.75
N ARG A 12 67.99 -32.18 -37.78
CA ARG A 12 67.03 -31.11 -38.02
C ARG A 12 66.79 -30.38 -36.69
N THR A 13 67.41 -29.22 -36.50
CA THR A 13 67.19 -28.38 -35.32
C THR A 13 65.75 -27.83 -35.34
N LYS A 14 64.96 -28.21 -34.32
CA LYS A 14 63.61 -27.69 -34.11
C LYS A 14 63.75 -26.24 -33.64
N SER A 15 63.27 -25.30 -34.44
CA SER A 15 63.18 -23.89 -34.09
C SER A 15 62.29 -23.68 -32.85
N PRO A 16 62.67 -22.83 -31.88
CA PRO A 16 61.87 -22.62 -30.69
C PRO A 16 60.59 -21.88 -31.07
N LEU A 17 59.45 -22.50 -30.75
CA LEU A 17 58.13 -21.90 -30.87
C LEU A 17 58.06 -20.64 -30.00
N ARG A 18 58.18 -19.47 -30.64
CA ARG A 18 58.02 -18.16 -30.02
C ARG A 18 56.60 -18.04 -29.46
N LYS A 19 56.43 -18.23 -28.15
CA LYS A 19 55.16 -18.02 -27.45
C LYS A 19 54.73 -16.55 -27.59
N ARG A 20 53.86 -16.30 -28.56
CA ARG A 20 53.24 -15.00 -28.80
C ARG A 20 52.33 -14.68 -27.61
N LYS A 21 52.78 -13.83 -26.69
CA LYS A 21 51.94 -13.28 -25.61
C LYS A 21 50.77 -12.53 -26.24
N ARG A 22 49.61 -13.18 -26.30
CA ARG A 22 48.34 -12.55 -26.68
C ARG A 22 48.00 -11.57 -25.57
N THR A 23 48.26 -10.29 -25.80
CA THR A 23 47.88 -9.25 -24.85
C THR A 23 46.35 -9.16 -24.85
N PRO A 24 45.67 -9.21 -23.68
CA PRO A 24 44.22 -9.16 -23.60
C PRO A 24 43.71 -7.72 -23.75
N LYS A 25 44.07 -7.03 -24.84
CA LYS A 25 43.75 -5.61 -25.03
C LYS A 25 42.26 -5.34 -25.22
N LYS A 26 41.44 -6.36 -25.48
CA LYS A 26 40.00 -6.20 -25.80
C LYS A 26 39.04 -6.62 -24.67
N ILE A 27 39.53 -7.26 -23.61
CA ILE A 27 38.67 -7.76 -22.52
C ILE A 27 38.39 -6.66 -21.49
N VAL A 28 39.41 -5.83 -21.20
CA VAL A 28 39.30 -4.70 -20.28
C VAL A 28 38.18 -3.71 -20.63
N PRO A 29 38.02 -3.24 -21.89
CA PRO A 29 36.93 -2.32 -22.22
C PRO A 29 35.54 -2.98 -22.17
N ALA A 30 35.45 -4.30 -22.39
CA ALA A 30 34.19 -5.02 -22.29
C ALA A 30 33.73 -5.14 -20.83
N ILE A 31 34.65 -5.48 -19.92
CA ILE A 31 34.38 -5.54 -18.48
C ILE A 31 34.01 -4.14 -17.95
N ALA A 32 34.73 -3.11 -18.37
CA ALA A 32 34.42 -1.74 -17.97
C ALA A 32 33.00 -1.31 -18.39
N ARG A 33 32.56 -1.66 -19.61
CA ARG A 33 31.19 -1.40 -20.06
C ARG A 33 30.15 -2.12 -19.22
N VAL A 34 30.36 -3.41 -18.93
CA VAL A 34 29.44 -4.20 -18.09
C VAL A 34 29.34 -3.61 -16.68
N LEU A 35 30.46 -3.19 -16.10
CA LEU A 35 30.48 -2.52 -14.79
C LEU A 35 29.72 -1.20 -14.81
N VAL A 36 29.89 -0.38 -15.84
CA VAL A 36 29.15 0.88 -15.98
C VAL A 36 27.64 0.62 -16.09
N PHE A 37 27.22 -0.35 -16.90
CA PHE A 37 25.80 -0.73 -16.99
C PHE A 37 25.25 -1.24 -15.66
N ALA A 38 26.02 -2.05 -14.93
CA ALA A 38 25.62 -2.52 -13.61
C ALA A 38 25.45 -1.37 -12.61
N VAL A 39 26.37 -0.41 -12.60
CA VAL A 39 26.28 0.78 -11.74
C VAL A 39 25.06 1.62 -12.10
N VAL A 40 24.82 1.88 -13.39
CA VAL A 40 23.66 2.64 -13.87
C VAL A 40 22.35 1.93 -13.50
N ALA A 41 22.29 0.60 -13.63
CA ALA A 41 21.12 -0.18 -13.25
C ALA A 41 20.83 -0.10 -11.73
N VAL A 42 21.87 -0.23 -10.90
CA VAL A 42 21.73 -0.13 -9.44
C VAL A 42 21.27 1.27 -9.03
N VAL A 43 21.88 2.31 -9.59
CA VAL A 43 21.48 3.71 -9.34
C VAL A 43 20.04 3.96 -9.82
N GLY A 44 19.68 3.45 -11.00
CA GLY A 44 18.33 3.56 -11.55
C GLY A 44 17.28 2.91 -10.66
N ILE A 45 17.52 1.68 -10.19
CA ILE A 45 16.65 0.96 -9.25
C ILE A 45 16.53 1.71 -7.92
N TRP A 46 17.64 2.27 -7.42
CA TRP A 46 17.65 3.02 -6.17
C TRP A 46 16.82 4.30 -6.25
N VAL A 47 17.00 5.07 -7.33
CA VAL A 47 16.21 6.28 -7.60
C VAL A 47 14.73 5.93 -7.81
N PHE A 48 14.43 4.89 -8.58
CA PHE A 48 13.06 4.43 -8.83
C PHE A 48 12.35 4.04 -7.54
N ASN A 49 13.01 3.26 -6.67
CA ASN A 49 12.46 2.88 -5.38
C ASN A 49 12.24 4.08 -4.45
N LYS A 50 13.14 5.08 -4.48
CA LYS A 50 13.00 6.30 -3.68
C LYS A 50 11.87 7.19 -4.19
N ALA A 51 11.68 7.28 -5.51
CA ALA A 51 10.59 8.02 -6.15
C ALA A 51 9.21 7.36 -5.97
N MET A 52 9.15 6.03 -5.85
CA MET A 52 7.90 5.31 -5.59
C MET A 52 7.43 5.36 -4.13
N ARG A 53 8.30 5.70 -3.16
CA ARG A 53 7.92 5.87 -1.75
C ARG A 53 6.84 6.94 -1.51
N PRO A 54 6.95 8.19 -2.02
CA PRO A 54 5.94 9.23 -1.77
C PRO A 54 4.54 8.86 -2.30
N LEU A 55 4.45 8.09 -3.38
CA LEU A 55 3.16 7.65 -3.94
C LEU A 55 2.38 6.73 -3.00
N LYS A 56 3.08 5.95 -2.15
CA LYS A 56 2.41 5.11 -1.14
C LYS A 56 1.87 5.94 0.03
N LEU A 57 2.54 7.03 0.42
CA LEU A 57 2.09 7.91 1.50
C LEU A 57 0.81 8.68 1.13
N ILE A 58 0.71 9.16 -0.11
CA ILE A 58 -0.45 9.94 -0.56
C ILE A 58 -1.75 9.12 -0.49
N LYS A 59 -1.68 7.82 -0.84
CA LYS A 59 -2.85 6.93 -0.81
C LYS A 59 -3.33 6.60 0.61
N THR A 60 -2.43 6.50 1.59
CA THR A 60 -2.83 6.26 2.99
C THR A 60 -3.42 7.52 3.60
N GLU A 61 -2.83 8.68 3.31
CA GLU A 61 -3.30 9.95 3.87
C GLU A 61 -4.70 10.34 3.38
N GLN A 62 -5.03 10.04 2.12
CA GLN A 62 -6.39 10.25 1.60
C GLN A 62 -7.42 9.36 2.30
N ARG A 63 -7.11 8.08 2.51
CA ARG A 63 -8.02 7.14 3.20
C ARG A 63 -8.28 7.56 4.64
N ASP A 64 -7.26 8.04 5.34
CA ASP A 64 -7.40 8.51 6.72
C ASP A 64 -8.23 9.79 6.78
N LYS A 65 -8.03 10.72 5.84
CA LYS A 65 -8.89 11.92 5.71
C LYS A 65 -10.34 11.55 5.44
N ASP A 66 -10.60 10.68 4.48
CA ASP A 66 -11.96 10.24 4.13
C ASP A 66 -12.63 9.56 5.33
N ARG A 67 -11.89 8.72 6.06
CA ARG A 67 -12.38 8.06 7.28
C ARG A 67 -12.73 9.08 8.36
N ILE A 68 -11.87 10.04 8.65
CA ILE A 68 -12.12 11.08 9.66
C ILE A 68 -13.33 11.94 9.28
N VAL A 69 -13.44 12.34 8.01
CA VAL A 69 -14.58 13.14 7.51
C VAL A 69 -15.88 12.36 7.63
N SER A 70 -15.89 11.07 7.28
CA SER A 70 -17.07 10.23 7.42
C SER A 70 -17.53 10.09 8.87
N GLN A 71 -16.60 9.93 9.81
CA GLN A 71 -16.89 9.84 11.24
C GLN A 71 -17.42 11.16 11.79
N TYR A 72 -16.83 12.28 11.37
CA TYR A 72 -17.30 13.62 11.75
C TYR A 72 -18.74 13.85 11.27
N ASN A 73 -19.03 13.54 10.01
CA ASN A 73 -20.36 13.74 9.45
C ASN A 73 -21.43 12.88 10.15
N ALA A 74 -21.12 11.60 10.40
CA ALA A 74 -22.02 10.71 11.14
C ALA A 74 -22.32 11.22 12.55
N LEU A 75 -21.28 11.66 13.28
CA LEU A 75 -21.43 12.17 14.64
C LEU A 75 -22.16 13.52 14.67
N HIS A 76 -21.98 14.34 13.64
CA HIS A 76 -22.68 15.61 13.50
C HIS A 76 -24.18 15.39 13.23
N GLU A 77 -24.52 14.45 12.35
CA GLU A 77 -25.90 14.09 12.05
C GLU A 77 -26.61 13.50 13.27
N GLU A 78 -25.93 12.63 14.03
CA GLU A 78 -26.45 12.09 15.28
C GLU A 78 -26.68 13.18 16.33
N ASN A 79 -25.74 14.13 16.49
CA ASN A 79 -25.92 15.27 17.38
C ASN A 79 -27.11 16.14 16.99
N GLU A 80 -27.27 16.44 15.70
CA GLU A 80 -28.40 17.23 15.21
C GLU A 80 -29.73 16.51 15.41
N ARG A 81 -29.77 15.18 15.19
CA ARG A 81 -30.95 14.36 15.49
C ARG A 81 -31.30 14.40 16.98
N LEU A 82 -30.33 14.22 17.87
CA LEU A 82 -30.52 14.27 19.32
C LEU A 82 -30.97 15.65 19.79
N ARG A 83 -30.42 16.72 19.21
CA ARG A 83 -30.84 18.10 19.49
C ARG A 83 -32.30 18.33 19.13
N ARG A 84 -32.75 17.84 17.98
CA ARG A 84 -34.18 17.92 17.56
C ARG A 84 -35.10 17.13 18.49
N GLN A 85 -34.66 15.97 18.98
CA GLN A 85 -35.42 15.21 19.96
C GLN A 85 -35.50 15.94 21.31
N LEU A 86 -34.39 16.52 21.77
CA LEU A 86 -34.34 17.30 23.00
C LEU A 86 -35.21 18.54 22.93
N THR A 87 -35.18 19.28 21.83
CA THR A 87 -36.06 20.45 21.67
C THR A 87 -37.52 20.04 21.69
N GLY A 88 -37.88 18.95 21.02
CA GLY A 88 -39.23 18.38 21.07
C GLY A 88 -39.70 18.05 22.49
N ILE A 89 -38.86 17.37 23.28
CA ILE A 89 -39.19 16.99 24.67
C ILE A 89 -39.30 18.22 25.58
N LYS A 90 -38.43 19.23 25.41
CA LYS A 90 -38.41 20.45 26.22
C LYS A 90 -39.59 21.40 25.94
N THR A 91 -40.30 21.23 24.83
CA THR A 91 -41.50 22.03 24.57
C THR A 91 -42.62 21.72 25.57
N ARG A 92 -43.53 22.68 25.78
CA ARG A 92 -44.68 22.50 26.69
C ARG A 92 -45.55 21.29 26.31
N SER A 93 -45.71 21.02 25.02
CA SER A 93 -46.41 19.83 24.51
C SER A 93 -45.62 18.54 24.79
N GLY A 94 -44.30 18.55 24.65
CA GLY A 94 -43.41 17.44 25.01
C GLY A 94 -43.49 17.08 26.49
N ILE A 95 -43.49 18.08 27.37
CA ILE A 95 -43.65 17.90 28.82
C ILE A 95 -45.01 17.26 29.15
N VAL A 96 -46.09 17.74 28.53
CA VAL A 96 -47.43 17.16 28.73
C VAL A 96 -47.50 15.72 28.23
N GLN A 97 -46.90 15.40 27.08
CA GLN A 97 -46.84 14.02 26.59
C GLN A 97 -46.01 13.11 27.50
N ALA A 98 -44.86 13.59 28.00
CA ALA A 98 -44.03 12.85 28.94
C ALA A 98 -44.77 12.59 30.27
N ALA A 99 -45.47 13.59 30.80
CA ALA A 99 -46.30 13.46 31.99
C ALA A 99 -47.46 12.47 31.79
N ARG A 100 -48.13 12.51 30.63
CA ARG A 100 -49.19 11.54 30.27
C ARG A 100 -48.68 10.11 30.15
N LYS A 101 -47.48 9.89 29.58
CA LYS A 101 -46.83 8.57 29.55
C LYS A 101 -46.52 8.02 30.95
N GLN A 102 -46.30 8.90 31.92
CA GLN A 102 -46.10 8.53 33.33
C GLN A 102 -47.43 8.39 34.11
N GLY A 103 -48.58 8.57 33.45
CA GLY A 103 -49.91 8.42 34.06
C GLY A 103 -50.47 9.70 34.69
N PHE A 104 -49.81 10.85 34.55
CA PHE A 104 -50.33 12.12 35.03
C PHE A 104 -51.35 12.71 34.04
N VAL A 105 -52.52 13.10 34.56
CA VAL A 105 -53.60 13.76 33.81
C VAL A 105 -53.94 15.10 34.44
N LYS A 106 -54.51 16.03 33.64
CA LYS A 106 -54.99 17.30 34.18
C LYS A 106 -56.24 17.07 35.04
N PRO A 107 -56.49 17.92 36.04
CA PRO A 107 -57.72 17.85 36.83
C PRO A 107 -58.94 17.99 35.90
N GLY A 108 -59.84 17.00 35.95
CA GLY A 108 -61.04 16.92 35.11
C GLY A 108 -60.88 16.11 33.81
N GLU A 109 -59.68 15.61 33.48
CA GLU A 109 -59.47 14.66 32.37
C GLU A 109 -59.53 13.20 32.87
N ILE A 110 -60.07 12.28 32.06
CA ILE A 110 -60.12 10.84 32.35
C ILE A 110 -59.04 10.14 31.50
N SER A 111 -58.20 9.31 32.14
CA SER A 111 -57.19 8.52 31.45
C SER A 111 -57.82 7.29 30.79
N LEU A 112 -57.80 7.25 29.45
CA LEU A 112 -58.21 6.09 28.67
C LEU A 112 -56.97 5.28 28.28
N VAL A 113 -56.76 4.15 28.95
CA VAL A 113 -55.72 3.18 28.59
C VAL A 113 -56.33 2.25 27.55
N ILE A 114 -56.00 2.48 26.28
CA ILE A 114 -56.37 1.57 25.19
C ILE A 114 -55.29 0.48 25.15
N PRO A 115 -55.60 -0.79 25.45
CA PRO A 115 -54.65 -1.87 25.28
C PRO A 115 -54.28 -1.95 23.80
N GLU A 116 -52.98 -1.89 23.49
CA GLU A 116 -52.50 -2.05 22.11
C GLU A 116 -52.97 -3.42 21.61
N GLN A 117 -53.79 -3.42 20.56
CA GLN A 117 -54.14 -4.63 19.83
C GLN A 117 -52.85 -5.14 19.18
N GLN A 118 -52.27 -6.18 19.78
CA GLN A 118 -51.11 -6.87 19.25
C GLN A 118 -51.46 -7.31 17.82
N PRO A 119 -50.76 -6.80 16.78
CA PRO A 119 -51.07 -7.17 15.42
C PRO A 119 -50.89 -8.67 15.28
N ALA A 120 -51.95 -9.36 14.88
CA ALA A 120 -51.95 -10.78 14.65
C ALA A 120 -50.85 -11.09 13.63
N ASN A 121 -49.80 -11.78 14.08
CA ASN A 121 -48.70 -12.23 13.25
C ASN A 121 -49.25 -13.21 12.20
N PRO A 122 -49.30 -12.88 10.90
CA PRO A 122 -49.64 -13.85 9.88
C PRO A 122 -48.38 -14.65 9.58
N ASN A 123 -48.38 -15.91 10.01
CA ASN A 123 -47.35 -16.89 9.68
C ASN A 123 -47.09 -16.98 8.16
#